data_AF-A0A2G6GWK1-F1
#
_entry.id   AF-A0A2G6GWK1-F1
#
_cell.length_a   1.000
_cell.length_b   1.000
_cell.length_c   1.000
_cell.angle_alpha   90.00
_cell.angle_beta   90.00
_cell.angle_gamma   90.00
#
_symmetry.space_group_name_H-M   'P 1'
#
loop_
_entity.id
_entity.type
_entity.pdbx_description
1 polymer ?
#
loop_
_entity_poly.entity_id
_entity_poly.type
_entity_poly.pdbx_seq_one_letter_code
_entity_poly.pdbx_strand_id
1 'polypeptide(L)'
;DQFLWPKDEWMTDDAFHGDCLVYTIFHRLNRISHADGPNHWIPYTEKELGLKLAFESSFLSDFMAGKLKATGGSDTQGLGLDGQEGNAKKALFATGQTPLVFSDEAKVLLEAGREMWRYYLSKPGVDIDASFYDIRAYFQGMTANGKAVRSKSDDAVYTELYAKIRDARKHLGDKRIAPKVYEYGFLME
;
A
#
# COMPACT_ATOMS: atom_id res chain seq x y z
N ASP A 1 -23.67 22.85 8.20
CA ASP A 1 -22.81 22.83 7.01
C ASP A 1 -22.36 21.39 6.80
N GLN A 2 -22.63 20.81 5.62
CA GLN A 2 -22.62 19.35 5.41
C GLN A 2 -21.28 18.84 4.86
N PHE A 3 -20.34 19.75 4.64
CA PHE A 3 -19.00 19.45 4.13
C PHE A 3 -17.99 20.26 4.93
N LEU A 4 -17.74 19.80 6.16
CA LEU A 4 -16.64 20.34 6.96
C LEU A 4 -15.33 19.93 6.29
N TRP A 5 -14.50 20.93 6.00
CA TRP A 5 -13.14 20.75 5.54
C TRP A 5 -12.32 20.09 6.68
N PRO A 6 -11.55 19.03 6.41
CA PRO A 6 -10.68 18.44 7.42
C PRO A 6 -9.63 19.48 7.86
N LYS A 7 -9.19 19.41 9.11
CA LYS A 7 -8.19 20.34 9.63
C LYS A 7 -6.83 20.07 8.99
N ASP A 8 -6.13 21.12 8.56
CA ASP A 8 -4.92 21.01 7.72
C ASP A 8 -3.74 20.24 8.38
N GLU A 9 -3.79 19.93 9.68
CA GLU A 9 -2.74 19.21 10.40
C GLU A 9 -2.42 17.83 9.78
N TRP A 10 -3.41 17.16 9.16
CA TRP A 10 -3.19 15.88 8.48
C TRP A 10 -2.14 15.97 7.37
N MET A 11 -2.07 17.13 6.70
CA MET A 11 -1.18 17.37 5.56
C MET A 11 0.31 17.30 5.93
N THR A 12 0.63 17.36 7.22
CA THR A 12 2.02 17.29 7.71
C THR A 12 2.28 16.06 8.59
N ASP A 13 1.29 15.18 8.78
CA ASP A 13 1.46 13.93 9.51
C ASP A 13 1.98 12.82 8.58
N ASP A 14 3.31 12.79 8.42
CA ASP A 14 4.00 11.82 7.57
C ASP A 14 3.72 10.36 7.99
N ALA A 15 3.51 10.11 9.30
CA ALA A 15 3.17 8.78 9.79
C ALA A 15 1.74 8.38 9.41
N PHE A 16 0.78 9.31 9.51
CA PHE A 16 -0.59 9.07 9.05
C PHE A 16 -0.64 8.78 7.55
N HIS A 17 0.16 9.49 6.74
CA HIS A 17 0.29 9.22 5.30
C HIS A 17 0.83 7.81 5.01
N GLY A 18 1.94 7.43 5.67
CA GLY A 18 2.53 6.10 5.53
C GLY A 18 1.57 5.00 5.99
N ASP A 19 0.90 5.18 7.12
CA ASP A 19 -0.09 4.24 7.66
C ASP A 19 -1.27 4.05 6.69
N CYS A 20 -1.79 5.14 6.11
CA CYS A 20 -2.86 5.09 5.11
C CYS A 20 -2.43 4.35 3.83
N LEU A 21 -1.20 4.57 3.36
CA LEU A 21 -0.66 3.87 2.20
C LEU A 21 -0.58 2.36 2.46
N VAL A 22 0.02 1.95 3.58
CA VAL A 22 0.13 0.53 3.95
C VAL A 22 -1.26 -0.10 4.08
N TYR A 23 -2.19 0.57 4.75
CA TYR A 23 -3.57 0.08 4.86
C TYR A 23 -4.23 -0.13 3.49
N THR A 24 -3.97 0.76 2.53
CA THR A 24 -4.53 0.72 1.17
C THR A 24 -3.96 -0.42 0.34
N ILE A 25 -2.66 -0.71 0.44
CA ILE A 25 -2.01 -1.84 -0.26
C ILE A 25 -2.69 -3.17 0.09
N PHE A 26 -2.95 -3.40 1.38
CA PHE A 26 -3.57 -4.64 1.87
C PHE A 26 -5.10 -4.57 1.97
N HIS A 27 -5.71 -3.49 1.47
CA HIS A 27 -7.16 -3.35 1.54
C HIS A 27 -7.85 -4.34 0.59
N ARG A 28 -8.91 -4.99 1.07
CA ARG A 28 -9.62 -6.03 0.29
C ARG A 28 -10.25 -5.51 -1.02
N LEU A 29 -10.48 -4.19 -1.11
CA LEU A 29 -11.04 -3.51 -2.27
C LEU A 29 -9.97 -2.90 -3.18
N ASN A 30 -8.69 -3.04 -2.83
CA ASN A 30 -7.61 -2.78 -3.79
C ASN A 30 -7.67 -3.89 -4.85
N ARG A 31 -7.76 -3.47 -6.12
CA ARG A 31 -7.98 -4.35 -7.29
C ARG A 31 -6.91 -4.15 -8.36
N ILE A 32 -5.78 -3.55 -8.00
CA ILE A 32 -4.62 -3.47 -8.89
C ILE A 32 -4.24 -4.90 -9.26
N SER A 33 -4.01 -5.16 -10.54
CA SER A 33 -3.69 -6.48 -11.05
C SER A 33 -2.62 -6.34 -12.13
N HIS A 34 -1.64 -7.26 -12.15
CA HIS A 34 -0.67 -7.32 -13.24
C HIS A 34 -1.32 -7.65 -14.59
N ALA A 35 -2.49 -8.31 -14.56
CA ALA A 35 -3.25 -8.60 -15.78
C ALA A 35 -3.76 -7.35 -16.52
N ASP A 36 -3.89 -6.22 -15.81
CA ASP A 36 -4.35 -4.95 -16.38
C ASP A 36 -3.19 -4.02 -16.81
N GLY A 37 -1.94 -4.45 -16.60
CA GLY A 37 -0.72 -3.70 -16.94
C GLY A 37 0.38 -3.84 -15.89
N PRO A 38 1.53 -3.16 -16.08
CA PRO A 38 2.66 -3.26 -15.16
C PRO A 38 2.26 -2.92 -13.72
N ASN A 39 2.59 -3.80 -12.78
CA ASN A 39 2.24 -3.61 -11.39
C ASN A 39 3.28 -2.74 -10.68
N HIS A 40 2.91 -1.49 -10.39
CA HIS A 40 3.76 -0.55 -9.67
C HIS A 40 3.61 -0.61 -8.14
N TRP A 41 2.75 -1.49 -7.60
CA TRP A 41 2.29 -1.48 -6.20
C TRP A 41 2.88 -2.61 -5.35
N ILE A 42 4.04 -3.13 -5.71
CA ILE A 42 4.78 -4.10 -4.89
C ILE A 42 5.59 -3.31 -3.83
N PRO A 43 5.32 -3.48 -2.53
CA PRO A 43 5.97 -2.69 -1.47
C PRO A 43 7.32 -3.28 -1.02
N TYR A 44 7.85 -4.25 -1.74
CA TYR A 44 9.05 -5.01 -1.36
C TYR A 44 10.06 -5.02 -2.49
N THR A 45 11.33 -5.10 -2.10
CA THR A 45 12.43 -5.37 -3.02
C THR A 45 12.61 -6.86 -3.27
N GLU A 46 13.26 -7.20 -4.38
CA GLU A 46 13.62 -8.56 -4.73
C GLU A 46 14.51 -9.20 -3.67
N LYS A 47 15.45 -8.41 -3.11
CA LYS A 47 16.33 -8.85 -2.02
C LYS A 47 15.55 -9.25 -0.78
N GLU A 48 14.54 -8.47 -0.42
CA GLU A 48 13.67 -8.76 0.71
C GLU A 48 12.85 -10.04 0.50
N LEU A 49 12.46 -10.31 -0.73
CA LEU A 49 11.70 -11.52 -1.09
C LEU A 49 12.59 -12.72 -1.46
N GLY A 50 13.91 -12.53 -1.52
CA GLY A 50 14.87 -13.58 -1.89
C GLY A 50 14.82 -13.97 -3.37
N LEU A 51 14.33 -13.07 -4.22
CA LEU A 51 14.21 -13.28 -5.66
C LEU A 51 15.55 -13.08 -6.37
N LYS A 52 15.75 -13.87 -7.44
CA LYS A 52 16.89 -13.72 -8.36
C LYS A 52 16.55 -12.92 -9.60
N LEU A 53 15.27 -12.89 -9.97
CA LEU A 53 14.73 -12.11 -11.06
C LEU A 53 14.32 -10.73 -10.55
N ALA A 54 14.48 -9.72 -11.39
CA ALA A 54 14.01 -8.36 -11.12
C ALA A 54 12.51 -8.26 -11.39
N PHE A 55 11.81 -7.44 -10.61
CA PHE A 55 10.45 -7.01 -10.93
C PHE A 55 10.44 -6.13 -12.18
N GLU A 56 9.31 -6.13 -12.88
CA GLU A 56 9.06 -5.17 -13.96
C GLU A 56 9.04 -3.73 -13.43
N SER A 57 8.61 -3.53 -12.18
CA SER A 57 8.64 -2.23 -11.51
C SER A 57 8.99 -2.31 -10.03
N SER A 58 10.00 -1.53 -9.63
CA SER A 58 10.37 -1.30 -8.22
C SER A 58 9.72 -0.04 -7.63
N PHE A 59 8.79 0.61 -8.34
CA PHE A 59 8.32 1.98 -8.07
C PHE A 59 7.89 2.20 -6.62
N LEU A 60 6.93 1.41 -6.11
CA LEU A 60 6.42 1.63 -4.76
C LEU A 60 7.49 1.37 -3.69
N SER A 61 8.32 0.35 -3.85
CA SER A 61 9.43 0.07 -2.93
C SER A 61 10.46 1.21 -2.90
N ASP A 62 10.77 1.80 -4.06
CA ASP A 62 11.67 2.94 -4.17
C ASP A 62 11.05 4.23 -3.63
N PHE A 63 9.75 4.44 -3.88
CA PHE A 63 8.97 5.54 -3.31
C PHE A 63 8.96 5.49 -1.79
N MET A 64 8.65 4.34 -1.20
CA MET A 64 8.66 4.12 0.24
C MET A 64 10.05 4.35 0.84
N ALA A 65 11.10 4.01 0.11
CA ALA A 65 12.49 4.18 0.53
C ALA A 65 13.08 5.58 0.25
N GLY A 66 12.34 6.50 -0.35
CA GLY A 66 12.85 7.83 -0.68
C GLY A 66 13.89 7.83 -1.80
N LYS A 67 13.87 6.85 -2.71
CA LYS A 67 14.88 6.65 -3.76
C LYS A 67 14.48 7.19 -5.13
N LEU A 68 13.31 7.81 -5.26
CA LEU A 68 12.92 8.41 -6.53
C LEU A 68 13.84 9.57 -6.87
N LYS A 69 14.36 9.59 -8.09
CA LYS A 69 15.24 10.66 -8.56
C LYS A 69 14.45 11.96 -8.58
N ALA A 70 15.04 13.04 -8.05
CA ALA A 70 14.60 14.38 -8.35
C ALA A 70 14.71 14.58 -9.88
N THR A 71 13.59 14.84 -10.55
CA THR A 71 13.62 15.25 -11.95
C THR A 71 14.33 16.61 -12.00
N GLY A 72 15.61 16.63 -12.40
CA GLY A 72 16.41 17.83 -12.59
C GLY A 72 16.04 18.61 -13.87
N GLY A 73 14.75 18.75 -14.16
CA GLY A 73 14.19 19.55 -15.24
C GLY A 73 13.11 20.45 -14.68
N SER A 74 12.94 21.63 -15.26
CA SER A 74 12.13 22.77 -14.78
C SER A 74 10.63 22.54 -14.57
N ASP A 75 10.15 21.30 -14.61
CA ASP A 75 8.78 20.95 -14.31
C ASP A 75 8.78 20.11 -13.02
N THR A 76 8.58 20.79 -11.89
CA THR A 76 8.06 20.17 -10.67
C THR A 76 6.64 19.65 -10.95
N GLN A 77 6.53 18.57 -11.71
CA GLN A 77 5.46 17.62 -11.53
C GLN A 77 5.95 16.63 -10.48
N GLY A 78 5.89 17.06 -9.21
CA GLY A 78 5.64 16.08 -8.15
C GLY A 78 4.43 15.26 -8.55
N LEU A 79 4.32 14.01 -8.11
CA LEU A 79 3.13 13.17 -8.29
C LEU A 79 1.89 14.06 -8.15
N GLY A 80 1.25 14.40 -9.29
CA GLY A 80 0.47 15.63 -9.47
C GLY A 80 -0.80 15.65 -8.63
N LEU A 81 -0.63 15.89 -7.34
CA LEU A 81 -1.67 16.12 -6.34
C LEU A 81 -1.64 17.59 -5.88
N ASP A 82 -0.86 18.42 -6.57
CA ASP A 82 -0.75 19.84 -6.29
C ASP A 82 -1.82 20.57 -7.11
N GLY A 83 -3.02 20.65 -6.54
CA GLY A 83 -3.96 21.69 -6.93
C GLY A 83 -3.35 23.06 -6.60
N GLN A 84 -2.98 23.78 -7.65
CA GLN A 84 -2.60 25.20 -7.73
C GLN A 84 -1.12 25.55 -7.61
N GLU A 85 -0.61 26.03 -8.76
CA GLU A 85 0.60 26.82 -8.92
C GLU A 85 0.58 28.05 -8.00
N GLY A 86 1.68 28.25 -7.27
CA GLY A 86 1.97 29.53 -6.62
C GLY A 86 2.42 29.38 -5.18
N ASN A 87 3.71 29.60 -4.99
CA ASN A 87 4.44 29.68 -3.73
C ASN A 87 4.94 28.33 -3.20
N ALA A 88 6.21 28.30 -2.80
CA ALA A 88 6.94 27.12 -2.31
C ALA A 88 6.38 26.62 -0.98
N LYS A 89 5.16 26.07 -1.01
CA LYS A 89 4.59 25.28 0.07
C LYS A 89 5.38 23.97 0.13
N LYS A 90 5.76 23.56 1.35
CA LYS A 90 6.22 22.20 1.64
C LYS A 90 5.33 21.24 0.85
N ALA A 91 5.90 20.42 -0.03
CA ALA A 91 5.13 19.49 -0.84
C ALA A 91 4.14 18.75 0.06
N LEU A 92 2.85 18.83 -0.28
CA LEU A 92 1.76 18.34 0.57
C LEU A 92 1.85 16.82 0.78
N PHE A 93 2.54 16.16 -0.15
CA PHE A 93 2.74 14.72 -0.19
C PHE A 93 4.22 14.40 -0.35
N ALA A 94 4.59 13.21 0.10
CA ALA A 94 5.94 12.70 -0.09
C ALA A 94 6.29 12.67 -1.59
N THR A 95 7.39 13.30 -1.95
CA THR A 95 7.90 13.35 -3.33
C THR A 95 8.61 12.06 -3.73
N GLY A 96 8.69 11.08 -2.83
CA GLY A 96 9.49 9.86 -3.00
C GLY A 96 11.00 10.10 -2.90
N GLN A 97 11.43 11.29 -2.45
CA GLN A 97 12.84 11.63 -2.21
C GLN A 97 13.27 11.48 -0.75
N THR A 98 12.29 11.33 0.16
CA THR A 98 12.51 11.08 1.59
C THR A 98 11.82 9.77 1.94
N PRO A 99 12.44 8.88 2.73
CA PRO A 99 11.80 7.65 3.17
C PRO A 99 10.49 7.95 3.92
N LEU A 100 9.47 7.14 3.66
CA LEU A 100 8.21 7.27 4.37
C LEU A 100 8.35 6.86 5.84
N VAL A 101 7.53 7.47 6.68
CA VAL A 101 7.45 7.15 8.11
C VAL A 101 6.28 6.20 8.33
N PHE A 102 6.50 5.14 9.10
CA PHE A 102 5.49 4.14 9.43
C PHE A 102 5.38 3.96 10.93
N SER A 103 4.15 3.82 11.42
CA SER A 103 3.90 3.31 12.77
C SER A 103 4.40 1.87 12.93
N ASP A 104 4.50 1.40 14.17
CA ASP A 104 4.87 0.01 14.43
C ASP A 104 3.78 -0.95 13.95
N GLU A 105 2.51 -0.56 14.03
CA GLU A 105 1.37 -1.30 13.50
C GLU A 105 1.45 -1.45 11.96
N ALA A 106 1.89 -0.40 11.25
CA ALA A 106 2.09 -0.47 9.82
C ALA A 106 3.28 -1.36 9.45
N LYS A 107 4.37 -1.34 10.22
CA LYS A 107 5.50 -2.27 10.04
C LYS A 107 5.07 -3.72 10.26
N VAL A 108 4.23 -4.00 11.26
CA VAL A 108 3.67 -5.35 11.50
C VAL A 108 2.85 -5.82 10.29
N LEU A 109 2.02 -4.95 9.72
CA LEU A 109 1.26 -5.27 8.51
C LEU A 109 2.16 -5.50 7.29
N LEU A 110 3.20 -4.66 7.10
CA LEU A 110 4.20 -4.86 6.05
C LEU A 110 4.95 -6.19 6.21
N GLU A 111 5.28 -6.61 7.43
CA GLU A 111 5.93 -7.91 7.63
C GLU A 111 4.99 -9.09 7.34
N ALA A 112 3.73 -9.01 7.80
CA ALA A 112 2.72 -10.02 7.48
C ALA A 112 2.49 -10.14 5.96
N GLY A 113 2.49 -9.01 5.24
CA GLY A 113 2.46 -8.99 3.79
C GLY A 113 3.70 -9.63 3.15
N ARG A 114 4.89 -9.43 3.73
CA ARG A 114 6.14 -9.98 3.20
C ARG A 114 6.14 -11.50 3.27
N GLU A 115 5.66 -12.06 4.38
CA GLU A 115 5.47 -13.51 4.54
C GLU A 115 4.51 -14.07 3.48
N MET A 116 3.41 -13.36 3.19
CA MET A 116 2.46 -13.73 2.14
C MET A 116 3.10 -13.74 0.74
N TRP A 117 3.86 -12.70 0.38
CA TRP A 117 4.56 -12.66 -0.91
C TRP A 117 5.58 -13.80 -1.03
N ARG A 118 6.40 -14.02 0.01
CA ARG A 118 7.37 -15.14 0.01
C ARG A 118 6.66 -16.49 -0.15
N TYR A 119 5.52 -16.68 0.52
CA TYR A 119 4.76 -17.92 0.39
C TYR A 119 4.19 -18.10 -1.02
N TYR A 120 3.61 -17.05 -1.60
CA TYR A 120 3.11 -17.08 -2.96
C TYR A 120 4.23 -17.37 -3.97
N LEU A 121 5.37 -16.68 -3.87
CA LEU A 121 6.55 -16.86 -4.73
C LEU A 121 7.22 -18.23 -4.60
N SER A 122 6.93 -18.97 -3.52
CA SER A 122 7.38 -20.36 -3.37
C SER A 122 6.61 -21.36 -4.25
N LYS A 123 5.47 -20.95 -4.82
CA LYS A 123 4.62 -21.82 -5.64
C LYS A 123 5.16 -21.91 -7.08
N PRO A 124 5.01 -23.06 -7.75
CA PRO A 124 5.54 -23.23 -9.09
C PRO A 124 4.74 -22.41 -10.11
N GLY A 125 5.44 -21.75 -11.04
CA GLY A 125 4.83 -21.06 -12.19
C GLY A 125 3.99 -19.83 -11.85
N VAL A 126 4.21 -19.24 -10.68
CA VAL A 126 3.54 -17.99 -10.30
C VAL A 126 4.14 -16.78 -11.00
N ASP A 127 3.32 -15.74 -11.14
CA ASP A 127 3.74 -14.44 -11.62
C ASP A 127 4.52 -13.71 -10.52
N ILE A 128 5.76 -13.31 -10.80
CA ILE A 128 6.57 -12.61 -9.79
C ILE A 128 6.07 -11.18 -9.55
N ASP A 129 5.41 -10.57 -10.53
CA ASP A 129 4.94 -9.18 -10.48
C ASP A 129 3.51 -9.07 -9.91
N ALA A 130 3.02 -10.14 -9.28
CA ALA A 130 1.68 -10.20 -8.70
C ALA A 130 1.44 -9.15 -7.59
N SER A 131 0.28 -8.50 -7.65
CA SER A 131 -0.24 -7.64 -6.59
C SER A 131 -0.83 -8.44 -5.42
N PHE A 132 -1.21 -7.77 -4.32
CA PHE A 132 -1.98 -8.44 -3.27
C PHE A 132 -3.28 -9.05 -3.80
N TYR A 133 -3.94 -8.36 -4.72
CA TYR A 133 -5.19 -8.84 -5.31
C TYR A 133 -4.97 -10.13 -6.09
N ASP A 134 -3.91 -10.19 -6.91
CA ASP A 134 -3.55 -11.35 -7.72
C ASP A 134 -3.19 -12.56 -6.83
N ILE A 135 -2.42 -12.33 -5.77
CA ILE A 135 -2.09 -13.37 -4.78
C ILE A 135 -3.36 -13.96 -4.17
N ARG A 136 -4.31 -13.12 -3.74
CA ARG A 136 -5.60 -13.63 -3.22
C ARG A 136 -6.38 -14.36 -4.29
N ALA A 137 -6.37 -13.88 -5.54
CA ALA A 137 -7.07 -14.52 -6.65
C ALA A 137 -6.52 -15.91 -6.94
N TYR A 138 -5.20 -16.09 -6.85
CA TYR A 138 -4.55 -17.38 -6.96
C TYR A 138 -5.07 -18.39 -5.93
N PHE A 139 -5.16 -18.02 -4.64
CA PHE A 139 -5.56 -18.96 -3.59
C PHE A 139 -7.07 -19.12 -3.39
N GLN A 140 -7.86 -18.06 -3.62
CA GLN A 140 -9.30 -18.04 -3.32
C GLN A 140 -10.19 -18.16 -4.56
N GLY A 141 -9.64 -17.87 -5.75
CA GLY A 141 -10.41 -17.56 -6.95
C GLY A 141 -11.18 -16.24 -6.78
N MET A 142 -11.18 -15.37 -7.79
CA MET A 142 -11.98 -14.12 -7.78
C MET A 142 -13.04 -14.16 -8.89
N THR A 143 -14.22 -13.63 -8.58
CA THR A 143 -15.28 -13.35 -9.55
C THR A 143 -14.90 -12.11 -10.38
N ALA A 144 -15.58 -11.88 -11.51
CA ALA A 144 -15.43 -10.65 -12.30
C ALA A 144 -15.59 -9.35 -11.47
N ASN A 145 -16.38 -9.43 -10.38
CA ASN A 145 -16.61 -8.31 -9.46
C ASN A 145 -15.56 -8.21 -8.33
N GLY A 146 -14.47 -8.98 -8.37
CA GLY A 146 -13.38 -8.95 -7.38
C GLY A 146 -13.75 -9.54 -6.02
N LYS A 147 -14.89 -10.25 -5.92
CA LYS A 147 -15.26 -11.03 -4.74
C LYS A 147 -14.68 -12.43 -4.84
N ALA A 148 -14.19 -12.97 -3.73
CA ALA A 148 -13.71 -14.33 -3.67
C ALA A 148 -14.81 -15.32 -4.09
N VAL A 149 -14.47 -16.25 -4.99
CA VAL A 149 -15.39 -17.31 -5.46
C VAL A 149 -15.66 -18.30 -4.33
N ARG A 150 -14.63 -18.59 -3.53
CA ARG A 150 -14.74 -19.41 -2.33
C ARG A 150 -14.71 -18.53 -1.08
N SER A 151 -15.53 -18.87 -0.10
CA SER A 151 -15.50 -18.21 1.22
C SER A 151 -14.22 -18.51 2.01
N LYS A 152 -13.54 -19.61 1.67
CA LYS A 152 -12.26 -20.05 2.27
C LYS A 152 -11.35 -20.64 1.18
N SER A 153 -10.05 -20.48 1.32
CA SER A 153 -9.08 -21.23 0.52
C SER A 153 -8.87 -22.61 1.15
N ASP A 154 -8.57 -23.62 0.35
CA ASP A 154 -8.17 -24.94 0.85
C ASP A 154 -6.69 -24.97 1.29
N ASP A 155 -5.93 -23.90 0.99
CA ASP A 155 -4.55 -23.73 1.41
C ASP A 155 -4.50 -23.20 2.86
N ALA A 156 -4.10 -24.08 3.78
CA ALA A 156 -4.06 -23.78 5.22
C ALA A 156 -3.03 -22.69 5.55
N VAL A 157 -1.86 -22.70 4.91
CA VAL A 157 -0.78 -21.73 5.18
C VAL A 157 -1.20 -20.36 4.68
N TYR A 158 -1.74 -20.26 3.45
CA TYR A 158 -2.33 -19.03 2.94
C TYR A 158 -3.43 -18.50 3.87
N THR A 159 -4.30 -19.38 4.36
CA THR A 159 -5.41 -18.98 5.24
C THR A 159 -4.90 -18.38 6.54
N GLU A 160 -3.84 -18.94 7.13
CA GLU A 160 -3.19 -18.37 8.31
C GLU A 160 -2.54 -17.01 8.02
N LEU A 161 -1.76 -16.90 6.94
CA LEU A 161 -1.10 -15.66 6.55
C LEU A 161 -2.12 -14.55 6.22
N TYR A 162 -3.21 -14.89 5.54
CA TYR A 162 -4.29 -13.96 5.23
C TYR A 162 -5.02 -13.49 6.49
N ALA A 163 -5.20 -14.37 7.49
CA ALA A 163 -5.73 -13.98 8.79
C ALA A 163 -4.79 -13.00 9.52
N LYS A 164 -3.48 -13.27 9.53
CA LYS A 164 -2.47 -12.34 10.10
C LYS A 164 -2.54 -10.95 9.45
N ILE A 165 -2.59 -10.89 8.11
CA ILE A 165 -2.73 -9.62 7.38
C ILE A 165 -4.04 -8.92 7.75
N ARG A 166 -5.17 -9.64 7.80
CA ARG A 166 -6.47 -9.07 8.16
C ARG A 166 -6.45 -8.46 9.55
N ASP A 167 -5.87 -9.18 10.52
CA ASP A 167 -5.85 -8.78 11.91
C ASP A 167 -4.88 -7.61 12.13
N ALA A 168 -3.68 -7.64 11.52
CA ALA A 168 -2.74 -6.52 11.51
C ALA A 168 -3.33 -5.26 10.84
N ARG A 169 -4.02 -5.41 9.71
CA ARG A 169 -4.70 -4.31 9.02
C ARG A 169 -5.85 -3.72 9.83
N LYS A 170 -6.64 -4.56 10.49
CA LYS A 170 -7.68 -4.09 11.43
C LYS A 170 -7.02 -3.30 12.57
N HIS A 171 -5.94 -3.82 13.13
CA HIS A 171 -5.23 -3.16 14.22
C HIS A 171 -4.67 -1.78 13.81
N LEU A 172 -4.00 -1.70 12.66
CA LEU A 172 -3.52 -0.44 12.07
C LEU A 172 -4.67 0.56 11.88
N GLY A 173 -5.78 0.09 11.29
CA GLY A 173 -6.98 0.89 11.08
C GLY A 173 -7.54 1.45 12.38
N ASP A 174 -7.74 0.60 13.39
CA ASP A 174 -8.37 0.98 14.65
C ASP A 174 -7.47 1.85 15.55
N LYS A 175 -6.15 1.62 15.50
CA LYS A 175 -5.20 2.24 16.45
C LYS A 175 -4.49 3.47 15.91
N ARG A 176 -4.31 3.57 14.60
CA ARG A 176 -3.52 4.65 13.99
C ARG A 176 -4.34 5.53 13.07
N ILE A 177 -5.16 4.92 12.22
CA ILE A 177 -5.89 5.67 11.18
C ILE A 177 -7.20 6.25 11.74
N ALA A 178 -8.05 5.43 12.34
CA ALA A 178 -9.37 5.88 12.79
C ALA A 178 -9.29 7.05 13.79
N PRO A 179 -8.44 7.04 14.84
CA PRO A 179 -8.33 8.18 15.75
C PRO A 179 -7.94 9.47 15.03
N LYS A 180 -7.01 9.39 14.06
CA LYS A 180 -6.56 10.51 13.24
C LYS A 180 -7.65 11.03 12.30
N VAL A 181 -8.46 10.14 11.73
CA VAL A 181 -9.62 10.51 10.90
C VAL A 181 -10.60 11.39 11.68
N TYR A 182 -10.87 11.07 12.95
CA TYR A 182 -11.71 11.91 13.83
C TYR A 182 -10.97 13.18 14.31
N GLU A 183 -9.69 13.06 14.70
CA GLU A 183 -8.85 14.19 15.14
C GLU A 183 -8.80 15.30 14.08
N TYR A 184 -8.62 14.93 12.81
CA TYR A 184 -8.57 15.82 11.67
C TYR A 184 -9.95 16.18 11.11
N GLY A 185 -11.03 15.65 11.67
CA GLY A 185 -12.39 16.02 11.27
C GLY A 185 -12.81 15.51 9.89
N PHE A 186 -12.19 14.43 9.40
CA PHE A 186 -12.69 13.72 8.20
C PHE A 186 -14.04 13.04 8.47
N LEU A 187 -14.29 12.62 9.71
CA LEU A 187 -15.57 12.10 10.20
C LEU A 187 -15.91 12.73 11.55
N MET A 188 -17.21 12.82 11.86
CA MET A 188 -17.71 13.21 13.19
C MET A 188 -17.84 11.97 14.09
N GLU A 189 -17.57 12.12 15.38
CA GLU A 189 -17.78 11.09 16.42
C GLU A 189 -19.24 10.62 16.52
#